data_AF-A0A432WSX7-F1
#
_entry.id   AF-A0A432WSX7-F1
#
_cell.length_a   1.000
_cell.length_b   1.000
_cell.length_c   1.000
_cell.angle_alpha   90.00
_cell.angle_beta   90.00
_cell.angle_gamma   90.00
#
_symmetry.space_group_name_H-M   'P 1'
#
loop_
_entity.id
_entity.type
_entity.pdbx_description
1 polymer ?
#
loop_
_entity_poly.entity_id
_entity_poly.type
_entity_poly.pdbx_seq_one_letter_code
_entity_poly.pdbx_strand_id
1 'polypeptide(L)'
;MSKQERKSWRHKLNAWYWPIVAAVVTFLVAVEVMENVFGVKLGSLANLALYFGLYVVYAWIFSVLAGGKKERVAHPAEKWPTSGPIRYCGRYMLLFTFYPTVMLSVLNPFQFVQQMKQIFGQIKAAKYLREHEEENANYQTKMSYRLPFTGEWLVFNGGLTKETSHSWGVYPQRYAYDFVMADENYRRHQNQGARLHDYFCYNQPILAAADGEVVAVLDRVRPAPLVGFGIADFLCTHFAGNHVVIRHAEGEYGFYAHLIKGSIPVKVGEQVKQGQVIGHCGHTGHSSEPHLHFHLQNGPSFYSSMGLPIRFEGVGEITRGEKVAG
;
A
#
# COMPACT_ATOMS: atom_id res chain seq x y z
N MET A 1 0.34 37.03 -9.49
CA MET A 1 -0.19 35.91 -8.68
C MET A 1 -1.70 36.03 -8.50
N SER A 2 -2.44 35.10 -9.09
CA SER A 2 -3.89 34.97 -8.98
C SER A 2 -4.32 34.66 -7.53
N LYS A 3 -5.61 34.90 -7.19
CA LYS A 3 -6.17 34.53 -5.87
C LYS A 3 -5.98 33.04 -5.56
N GLN A 4 -6.01 32.18 -6.59
CA GLN A 4 -5.86 30.74 -6.46
C GLN A 4 -4.40 30.34 -6.20
N GLU A 5 -3.44 31.01 -6.84
CA GLU A 5 -2.02 30.86 -6.56
C GLU A 5 -1.65 31.33 -5.14
N ARG A 6 -2.20 32.45 -4.67
CA ARG A 6 -1.99 32.93 -3.28
C ARG A 6 -2.55 31.96 -2.24
N LYS A 7 -3.71 31.35 -2.52
CA LYS A 7 -4.34 30.35 -1.64
C LYS A 7 -3.51 29.05 -1.60
N SER A 8 -3.00 28.62 -2.76
CA SER A 8 -2.08 27.47 -2.90
C SER A 8 -0.74 27.71 -2.17
N TRP A 9 -0.15 28.91 -2.32
CA TRP A 9 1.11 29.27 -1.66
C TRP A 9 0.98 29.32 -0.13
N ARG A 10 -0.09 29.94 0.39
CA ARG A 10 -0.39 29.96 1.83
C ARG A 10 -0.65 28.57 2.40
N HIS A 11 -1.31 27.70 1.63
CA HIS A 11 -1.52 26.31 2.03
C HIS A 11 -0.21 25.51 2.07
N LYS A 12 0.69 25.72 1.10
CA LYS A 12 2.02 25.08 1.09
C LYS A 12 2.91 25.58 2.24
N LEU A 13 2.90 26.89 2.52
CA LEU A 13 3.56 27.46 3.71
C LEU A 13 3.01 26.84 4.99
N ASN A 14 1.69 26.82 5.18
CA ASN A 14 1.12 26.31 6.42
C ASN A 14 1.30 24.80 6.61
N ALA A 15 1.38 24.03 5.52
CA ALA A 15 1.55 22.58 5.58
C ALA A 15 3.01 22.14 5.82
N TRP A 16 4.01 22.97 5.56
CA TRP A 16 5.43 22.56 5.63
C TRP A 16 6.30 23.47 6.49
N TYR A 17 6.10 24.79 6.45
CA TYR A 17 6.93 25.75 7.18
C TYR A 17 6.63 25.75 8.68
N TRP A 18 5.35 25.89 9.07
CA TRP A 18 4.98 25.96 10.49
C TRP A 18 5.25 24.68 11.29
N PRO A 19 5.06 23.47 10.73
CA PRO A 19 5.51 22.25 11.39
C PRO A 19 6.99 22.22 11.72
N ILE A 20 7.84 22.67 10.79
CA ILE A 20 9.29 22.76 11.00
C ILE A 20 9.59 23.74 12.13
N VAL A 21 9.05 24.95 12.05
CA VAL A 21 9.28 25.99 13.07
C VAL A 21 8.84 25.52 14.46
N ALA A 22 7.63 24.94 14.57
CA ALA A 22 7.10 24.46 15.84
C ALA A 22 7.93 23.28 16.40
N ALA A 23 8.38 22.37 15.54
CA ALA A 23 9.24 21.26 15.94
C ALA A 23 10.62 21.73 16.39
N VAL A 24 11.26 22.67 15.69
CA VAL A 24 12.56 23.24 16.07
C VAL A 24 12.45 23.93 17.43
N VAL A 25 11.46 24.81 17.63
CA VAL A 25 11.29 25.55 18.89
C VAL A 25 11.07 24.57 20.06
N THR A 26 10.16 23.61 19.89
CA THR A 26 9.85 22.63 20.93
C THR A 26 11.03 21.71 21.22
N PHE A 27 11.78 21.32 20.18
CA PHE A 27 12.99 20.52 20.32
C PHE A 27 14.05 21.26 21.14
N LEU A 28 14.34 22.52 20.83
CA LEU A 28 15.33 23.33 21.55
C LEU A 28 14.94 23.48 23.02
N VAL A 29 13.67 23.78 23.31
CA VAL A 29 13.17 23.86 24.69
C VAL A 29 13.27 22.51 25.40
N ALA A 30 12.91 21.42 24.73
CA ALA A 30 12.96 20.08 25.32
C ALA A 30 14.40 19.66 25.67
N VAL A 31 15.37 19.94 24.79
CA VAL A 31 16.79 19.67 25.06
C VAL A 31 17.28 20.52 26.25
N GLU A 32 16.95 21.81 26.27
CA GLU A 32 17.34 22.72 27.36
C GLU A 32 16.76 22.27 28.71
N VAL A 33 15.50 21.82 28.73
CA VAL A 33 14.86 21.30 29.95
C VAL A 33 15.50 19.98 30.38
N MET A 34 15.74 19.06 29.44
CA MET A 34 16.40 17.78 29.75
C MET A 34 17.79 17.98 30.34
N GLU A 35 18.56 18.93 29.81
CA GLU A 35 19.91 19.22 30.29
C GLU A 35 19.89 19.95 31.65
N ASN A 36 19.13 21.05 31.77
CA ASN A 36 19.23 21.93 32.95
C ASN A 36 18.34 21.51 34.12
N VAL A 37 17.21 20.84 33.86
CA VAL A 37 16.29 20.42 34.93
C VAL A 37 16.58 18.99 35.36
N PHE A 38 16.85 18.11 34.39
CA PHE A 38 17.02 16.69 34.64
C PHE A 38 18.48 16.21 34.56
N GLY A 39 19.42 17.06 34.13
CA GLY A 39 20.83 16.69 34.03
C GLY A 39 21.14 15.66 32.93
N VAL A 40 20.23 15.46 31.98
CA VAL A 40 20.33 14.43 30.93
C VAL A 40 20.81 15.06 29.62
N LYS A 41 21.99 14.65 29.16
CA LYS A 41 22.50 14.99 27.81
C LYS A 41 22.15 13.91 26.81
N LEU A 42 21.32 14.28 25.82
CA LEU A 42 20.99 13.40 24.71
C LEU A 42 22.15 13.37 23.69
N GLY A 43 22.49 12.18 23.22
CA GLY A 43 23.44 12.02 22.11
C GLY A 43 22.87 12.53 20.78
N SER A 44 23.73 12.79 19.80
CA SER A 44 23.33 13.39 18.50
C SER A 44 22.23 12.61 17.78
N LEU A 45 22.26 11.27 17.83
CA LEU A 45 21.23 10.41 17.24
C LEU A 45 19.88 10.52 17.99
N ALA A 46 19.91 10.62 19.32
CA ALA A 46 18.70 10.78 20.14
C ALA A 46 18.06 12.16 19.93
N ASN A 47 18.88 13.20 19.80
CA ASN A 47 18.42 14.54 19.45
C ASN A 47 17.76 14.59 18.07
N LEU A 48 18.37 13.92 17.08
CA LEU A 48 17.83 13.83 15.74
C LEU A 48 16.48 13.09 15.74
N ALA A 49 16.38 11.98 16.48
CA ALA A 49 15.13 11.23 16.63
C ALA A 49 14.03 12.05 17.32
N LEU A 50 14.37 12.78 18.40
CA LEU A 50 13.44 13.66 19.11
C LEU A 50 12.90 14.76 18.18
N TYR A 51 13.79 15.43 17.43
CA TYR A 51 13.39 16.45 16.46
C TYR A 51 12.45 15.89 15.40
N PHE A 52 12.80 14.76 14.76
CA PHE A 52 11.94 14.16 13.73
C PHE A 52 10.60 13.68 14.30
N GLY A 53 10.58 13.15 15.53
CA GLY A 53 9.35 12.79 16.23
C GLY A 53 8.45 14.01 16.44
N LEU A 54 9.00 15.12 16.95
CA LEU A 54 8.27 16.38 17.12
C LEU A 54 7.78 16.93 15.77
N TYR A 55 8.60 16.86 14.72
CA TYR A 55 8.21 17.28 13.37
C TYR A 55 7.01 16.50 12.85
N VAL A 56 6.99 15.18 12.99
CA VAL A 56 5.85 14.35 12.57
C VAL A 56 4.59 14.73 13.34
N VAL A 57 4.69 14.93 14.65
CA VAL A 57 3.56 15.37 15.49
C VAL A 57 3.03 16.73 15.02
N TYR A 58 3.89 17.72 14.83
CA TYR A 58 3.46 19.04 14.37
C TYR A 58 2.93 19.02 12.94
N ALA A 59 3.55 18.27 12.02
CA ALA A 59 3.05 18.10 10.66
C ALA A 59 1.62 17.54 10.67
N TRP A 60 1.35 16.57 11.55
CA TRP A 60 0.00 16.04 11.76
C TRP A 60 -0.95 17.11 12.33
N ILE A 61 -0.58 17.82 13.41
CA ILE A 61 -1.41 18.89 14.01
C ILE A 61 -1.77 19.95 12.97
N PHE A 62 -0.78 20.48 12.25
CA PHE A 62 -1.01 21.50 11.23
C PHE A 62 -1.77 20.98 10.02
N SER A 63 -1.61 19.71 9.65
CA SER A 63 -2.46 19.08 8.63
C SER A 63 -3.93 19.02 9.07
N VAL A 64 -4.20 18.71 10.34
CA VAL A 64 -5.56 18.70 10.90
C VAL A 64 -6.14 20.12 10.93
N LEU A 65 -5.35 21.11 11.36
CA LEU A 65 -5.77 22.51 11.44
C LEU A 65 -5.95 23.18 10.05
N ALA A 66 -5.11 22.83 9.07
CA ALA A 66 -5.19 23.32 7.71
C ALA A 66 -6.30 22.63 6.90
N GLY A 67 -6.67 21.42 7.30
CA GLY A 67 -7.83 20.70 6.78
C GLY A 67 -9.12 21.35 7.24
N GLY A 68 -9.60 22.36 6.51
CA GLY A 68 -11.04 22.64 6.52
C GLY A 68 -11.77 21.32 6.23
N LYS A 69 -12.89 21.05 6.93
CA LYS A 69 -13.73 19.87 6.68
C LYS A 69 -14.11 19.86 5.21
N LYS A 70 -13.30 19.24 4.35
CA LYS A 70 -13.82 18.69 3.11
C LYS A 70 -14.83 17.67 3.59
N GLU A 71 -16.09 17.84 3.19
CA GLU A 71 -17.07 16.77 3.23
C GLU A 71 -16.50 15.62 2.41
N ARG A 72 -15.70 14.79 3.08
CA ARG A 72 -15.25 13.53 2.53
C ARG A 72 -16.48 12.65 2.63
N VAL A 73 -17.05 12.30 1.49
CA VAL A 73 -18.09 11.28 1.43
C VAL A 73 -17.50 10.04 2.11
N ALA A 74 -18.04 9.70 3.29
CA ALA A 74 -17.53 8.58 4.07
C ALA A 74 -17.82 7.31 3.29
N HIS A 75 -16.75 6.61 2.88
CA HIS A 75 -16.92 5.35 2.17
C HIS A 75 -17.56 4.33 3.11
N PRO A 76 -18.55 3.52 2.67
CA PRO A 76 -19.19 2.51 3.52
C PRO A 76 -18.19 1.57 4.23
N ALA A 77 -17.05 1.33 3.58
CA ALA A 77 -15.92 0.57 4.12
C ALA A 77 -15.35 1.08 5.45
N GLU A 78 -15.56 2.34 5.82
CA GLU A 78 -15.13 2.85 7.13
C GLU A 78 -15.87 2.19 8.30
N LYS A 79 -17.04 1.59 8.03
CA LYS A 79 -17.85 0.85 9.01
C LYS A 79 -17.60 -0.66 9.00
N TRP A 80 -16.75 -1.16 8.12
CA TRP A 80 -16.51 -2.61 8.03
C TRP A 80 -15.81 -3.13 9.30
N PRO A 81 -16.13 -4.36 9.74
CA PRO A 81 -15.48 -4.99 10.89
C PRO A 81 -13.97 -5.06 10.72
N THR A 82 -13.24 -4.72 11.79
CA THR A 82 -11.78 -4.86 11.87
C THR A 82 -11.40 -6.05 12.77
N SER A 83 -10.21 -6.59 12.53
CA SER A 83 -9.63 -7.69 13.29
C SER A 83 -8.90 -7.21 14.55
N GLY A 84 -8.72 -8.14 15.48
CA GLY A 84 -7.86 -7.99 16.65
C GLY A 84 -8.28 -6.88 17.61
N PRO A 85 -7.33 -6.33 18.40
CA PRO A 85 -7.61 -5.28 19.39
C PRO A 85 -8.17 -3.98 18.80
N ILE A 86 -7.91 -3.71 17.51
CA ILE A 86 -8.43 -2.54 16.80
C ILE A 86 -9.97 -2.52 16.81
N ARG A 87 -10.60 -3.70 16.82
CA ARG A 87 -12.06 -3.83 16.93
C ARG A 87 -12.63 -3.16 18.17
N TYR A 88 -11.91 -3.23 19.30
CA TYR A 88 -12.39 -2.75 20.60
C TYR A 88 -11.96 -1.32 20.89
N CYS A 89 -10.70 -0.99 20.58
CA CYS A 89 -10.10 0.31 20.87
C CYS A 89 -10.21 1.29 19.69
N GLY A 90 -10.80 0.86 18.58
CA GLY A 90 -10.92 1.63 17.36
C GLY A 90 -9.57 2.02 16.76
N ARG A 91 -9.60 3.05 15.91
CA ARG A 91 -8.40 3.56 15.21
C ARG A 91 -7.33 4.13 16.15
N TYR A 92 -7.66 4.48 17.40
CA TYR A 92 -6.68 4.95 18.38
C TYR A 92 -5.61 3.91 18.69
N MET A 93 -5.93 2.62 18.57
CA MET A 93 -4.94 1.55 18.73
C MET A 93 -3.77 1.68 17.74
N LEU A 94 -4.02 2.21 16.53
CA LEU A 94 -2.97 2.42 15.53
C LEU A 94 -1.90 3.41 15.99
N LEU A 95 -2.23 4.35 16.89
CA LEU A 95 -1.25 5.27 17.50
C LEU A 95 -0.20 4.52 18.31
N PHE A 96 -0.56 3.38 18.89
CA PHE A 96 0.31 2.60 19.76
C PHE A 96 0.93 1.37 19.08
N THR A 97 0.37 0.91 17.95
CA THR A 97 0.90 -0.24 17.21
C THR A 97 1.53 0.17 15.87
N PHE A 98 0.76 0.78 14.98
CA PHE A 98 1.19 1.11 13.63
C PHE A 98 2.30 2.16 13.59
N TYR A 99 2.07 3.34 14.17
CA TYR A 99 3.05 4.43 14.05
C TYR A 99 4.41 4.12 14.69
N PRO A 100 4.49 3.55 15.91
CA PRO A 100 5.78 3.18 16.48
C PRO A 100 6.53 2.16 15.61
N THR A 101 5.83 1.20 15.04
CA THR A 101 6.46 0.19 14.17
C THR A 101 6.91 0.78 12.84
N VAL A 102 6.17 1.73 12.26
CA VAL A 102 6.63 2.50 11.10
C VAL A 102 7.90 3.32 11.43
N MET A 103 8.02 3.88 12.64
CA MET A 103 9.25 4.57 13.05
C MET A 103 10.43 3.60 13.13
N LEU A 104 10.22 2.38 13.63
CA LEU A 104 11.26 1.35 13.65
C LEU A 104 11.72 0.94 12.25
N SER A 105 10.85 1.01 11.23
CA SER A 105 11.22 0.72 9.85
C SER A 105 12.34 1.62 9.30
N VAL A 106 12.51 2.83 9.84
CA VAL A 106 13.60 3.75 9.45
C VAL A 106 14.98 3.16 9.79
N LEU A 107 15.05 2.32 10.82
CA LEU A 107 16.28 1.64 11.24
C LEU A 107 16.58 0.41 10.37
N ASN A 108 15.68 0.00 9.48
CA ASN A 108 15.86 -1.18 8.65
C ASN A 108 16.55 -0.81 7.32
N PRO A 109 17.82 -1.22 7.10
CA PRO A 109 18.56 -0.85 5.89
C PRO A 109 17.96 -1.46 4.61
N PHE A 110 17.29 -2.61 4.70
CA PHE A 110 16.63 -3.21 3.55
C PHE A 110 15.41 -2.36 3.13
N GLN A 111 14.62 -1.91 4.10
CA GLN A 111 13.50 -1.01 3.78
C GLN A 111 13.98 0.32 3.23
N PHE A 112 15.08 0.87 3.77
CA PHE A 112 15.68 2.08 3.21
C PHE A 112 16.02 1.93 1.72
N VAL A 113 16.64 0.81 1.33
CA VAL A 113 16.92 0.52 -0.10
C VAL A 113 15.64 0.43 -0.92
N GLN A 114 14.59 -0.22 -0.42
CA GLN A 114 13.30 -0.31 -1.12
C GLN A 114 12.62 1.06 -1.25
N GLN A 115 12.71 1.92 -0.22
CA GLN A 115 12.22 3.30 -0.29
C GLN A 115 12.95 4.09 -1.36
N MET A 116 14.28 3.97 -1.46
CA MET A 116 15.04 4.65 -2.51
C MET A 116 14.62 4.18 -3.91
N LYS A 117 14.42 2.87 -4.10
CA LYS A 117 13.89 2.33 -5.37
C LYS A 117 12.51 2.90 -5.69
N GLN A 118 11.63 3.01 -4.70
CA GLN A 118 10.30 3.58 -4.89
C GLN A 118 10.35 5.07 -5.24
N ILE A 119 11.23 5.86 -4.60
CA ILE A 119 11.42 7.28 -4.94
C ILE A 119 11.90 7.44 -6.39
N PHE A 120 12.97 6.77 -6.78
CA PHE A 120 13.51 6.89 -8.14
C PHE A 120 12.57 6.30 -9.19
N GLY A 121 11.93 5.19 -8.87
CA GLY A 121 10.97 4.54 -9.74
C GLY A 121 9.71 5.40 -9.95
N GLN A 122 9.23 6.08 -8.91
CA GLN A 122 8.16 7.06 -9.01
C GLN A 122 8.54 8.23 -9.93
N ILE A 123 9.78 8.75 -9.85
CA ILE A 123 10.27 9.80 -10.75
C ILE A 123 10.26 9.32 -12.21
N LYS A 124 10.72 8.08 -12.46
CA LYS A 124 10.70 7.48 -13.79
C LYS A 124 9.27 7.32 -14.32
N ALA A 125 8.36 6.75 -13.52
CA ALA A 125 6.96 6.60 -13.87
C ALA A 125 6.27 7.96 -14.09
N ALA A 126 6.64 8.98 -13.31
CA ALA A 126 6.15 10.35 -13.47
C ALA A 126 6.56 10.95 -14.81
N LYS A 127 7.82 10.72 -15.23
CA LYS A 127 8.29 11.17 -16.54
C LYS A 127 7.52 10.47 -17.66
N TYR A 128 7.40 9.14 -17.59
CA TYR A 128 6.64 8.36 -18.56
C TYR A 128 5.19 8.86 -18.69
N LEU A 129 4.50 9.05 -17.56
CA LEU A 129 3.11 9.51 -17.56
C LEU A 129 2.95 10.91 -18.18
N ARG A 130 3.89 11.84 -17.94
CA ARG A 130 3.84 13.17 -18.59
C ARG A 130 3.96 13.10 -20.11
N GLU A 131 4.67 12.10 -20.62
CA GLU A 131 4.89 11.90 -22.05
C GLU A 131 3.74 11.11 -22.71
N HIS A 132 2.93 10.39 -21.93
CA HIS A 132 1.91 9.45 -22.42
C HIS A 132 0.56 9.59 -21.67
N GLU A 133 0.21 10.81 -21.25
CA GLU A 133 -0.96 11.04 -20.37
C GLU A 133 -2.28 10.62 -21.05
N GLU A 134 -2.48 11.03 -22.30
CA GLU A 134 -3.68 10.69 -23.07
C GLU A 134 -3.75 9.20 -23.42
N GLU A 135 -2.62 8.58 -23.75
CA GLU A 135 -2.55 7.13 -24.02
C GLU A 135 -2.87 6.32 -22.77
N ASN A 136 -2.34 6.73 -21.61
CA ASN A 136 -2.62 6.06 -20.34
C ASN A 136 -4.09 6.23 -19.91
N ALA A 137 -4.68 7.41 -20.13
CA ALA A 137 -6.08 7.67 -19.81
C ALA A 137 -7.05 6.87 -20.68
N ASN A 138 -6.70 6.63 -21.95
CA ASN A 138 -7.55 5.90 -22.91
C ASN A 138 -7.11 4.44 -23.13
N TYR A 139 -6.18 3.95 -22.31
CA TYR A 139 -5.52 2.65 -22.51
C TYR A 139 -6.54 1.51 -22.65
N GLN A 140 -6.33 0.67 -23.65
CA GLN A 140 -7.08 -0.57 -23.85
C GLN A 140 -6.15 -1.77 -23.69
N THR A 141 -6.60 -2.77 -22.95
CA THR A 141 -5.85 -4.00 -22.73
C THR A 141 -5.65 -4.76 -24.04
N LYS A 142 -4.44 -5.26 -24.27
CA LYS A 142 -4.08 -6.05 -25.46
C LYS A 142 -4.53 -7.51 -25.34
N MET A 143 -4.66 -7.99 -24.11
CA MET A 143 -5.12 -9.33 -23.78
C MET A 143 -6.50 -9.30 -23.11
N SER A 144 -7.18 -10.45 -23.12
CA SER A 144 -8.35 -10.66 -22.25
C SER A 144 -7.90 -11.12 -20.88
N TYR A 145 -8.41 -10.48 -19.82
CA TYR A 145 -8.02 -10.73 -18.44
C TYR A 145 -9.19 -11.26 -17.63
N ARG A 146 -9.00 -12.38 -16.93
CA ARG A 146 -9.93 -12.83 -15.89
C ARG A 146 -9.54 -12.27 -14.52
N LEU A 147 -10.46 -12.31 -13.58
CA LEU A 147 -10.10 -12.13 -12.17
C LEU A 147 -9.12 -13.24 -11.74
N PRO A 148 -8.04 -12.90 -11.01
CA PRO A 148 -6.94 -13.82 -10.69
C PRO A 148 -7.24 -14.78 -9.53
N PHE A 149 -8.49 -15.21 -9.41
CA PHE A 149 -9.00 -16.11 -8.37
C PHE A 149 -10.30 -16.76 -8.84
N THR A 150 -10.77 -17.75 -8.10
CA THR A 150 -12.13 -18.33 -8.24
C THR A 150 -13.03 -17.89 -7.10
N GLY A 151 -14.33 -17.88 -7.34
CA GLY A 151 -15.34 -17.59 -6.33
C GLY A 151 -15.50 -16.10 -6.05
N GLU A 152 -16.28 -15.76 -5.03
CA GLU A 152 -16.60 -14.37 -4.70
C GLU A 152 -15.53 -13.72 -3.81
N TRP A 153 -15.02 -12.57 -4.26
CA TRP A 153 -14.07 -11.73 -3.53
C TRP A 153 -14.58 -10.29 -3.48
N LEU A 154 -14.30 -9.62 -2.37
CA LEU A 154 -14.53 -8.20 -2.18
C LEU A 154 -13.36 -7.38 -2.74
N VAL A 155 -13.66 -6.37 -3.55
CA VAL A 155 -12.72 -5.31 -3.90
C VAL A 155 -12.51 -4.44 -2.65
N PHE A 156 -11.48 -4.77 -1.87
CA PHE A 156 -11.20 -4.07 -0.62
C PHE A 156 -10.67 -2.65 -0.86
N ASN A 157 -9.83 -2.52 -1.89
CA ASN A 157 -9.36 -1.26 -2.46
C ASN A 157 -9.20 -1.43 -3.97
N GLY A 158 -9.45 -0.37 -4.76
CA GLY A 158 -9.22 -0.40 -6.21
C GLY A 158 -10.28 0.37 -7.00
N GLY A 159 -9.92 0.68 -8.24
CA GLY A 159 -10.74 1.42 -9.18
C GLY A 159 -9.90 2.19 -10.20
N LEU A 160 -10.55 2.68 -11.24
CA LEU A 160 -9.89 3.29 -12.41
C LEU A 160 -9.82 4.81 -12.36
N THR A 161 -10.42 5.45 -11.36
CA THR A 161 -10.48 6.90 -11.21
C THR A 161 -9.68 7.38 -10.00
N LYS A 162 -9.43 8.69 -9.93
CA LYS A 162 -8.73 9.31 -8.80
C LYS A 162 -9.48 9.14 -7.48
N GLU A 163 -10.80 9.07 -7.55
CA GLU A 163 -11.70 8.95 -6.42
C GLU A 163 -11.78 7.51 -5.90
N THR A 164 -11.58 6.53 -6.78
CA THR A 164 -11.75 5.09 -6.48
C THR A 164 -10.44 4.37 -6.25
N SER A 165 -9.36 4.79 -6.90
CA SER A 165 -8.03 4.24 -6.69
C SER A 165 -7.46 4.61 -5.31
N HIS A 166 -6.93 3.60 -4.62
CA HIS A 166 -6.27 3.76 -3.33
C HIS A 166 -4.80 4.19 -3.45
N SER A 167 -4.26 4.16 -4.66
CA SER A 167 -2.84 4.31 -4.99
C SER A 167 -2.64 5.34 -6.09
N TRP A 168 -3.60 6.23 -6.35
CA TRP A 168 -3.56 7.19 -7.46
C TRP A 168 -2.26 8.01 -7.53
N GLY A 169 -1.72 8.37 -6.37
CA GLY A 169 -0.46 9.11 -6.23
C GLY A 169 0.80 8.26 -6.39
N VAL A 170 0.71 6.94 -6.37
CA VAL A 170 1.82 5.99 -6.54
C VAL A 170 1.73 5.43 -7.96
N TYR A 171 2.41 6.08 -8.90
CA TYR A 171 2.21 5.85 -10.33
C TYR A 171 2.43 4.40 -10.76
N PRO A 172 3.44 3.67 -10.24
CA PRO A 172 3.58 2.26 -10.56
C PRO A 172 2.40 1.38 -10.15
N GLN A 173 1.64 1.79 -9.13
CA GLN A 173 0.55 1.01 -8.56
C GLN A 173 -0.80 1.68 -8.78
N ARG A 174 -0.89 2.73 -9.62
CA ARG A 174 -2.05 3.64 -9.72
C ARG A 174 -3.40 2.94 -9.90
N TYR A 175 -3.43 1.81 -10.58
CA TYR A 175 -4.64 1.04 -10.87
C TYR A 175 -4.64 -0.31 -10.15
N ALA A 176 -3.98 -0.38 -8.99
CA ALA A 176 -3.92 -1.60 -8.21
C ALA A 176 -5.24 -1.90 -7.49
N TYR A 177 -5.48 -3.20 -7.36
CA TYR A 177 -6.60 -3.77 -6.66
C TYR A 177 -6.09 -4.63 -5.50
N ASP A 178 -6.69 -4.41 -4.33
CA ASP A 178 -6.57 -5.31 -3.18
C ASP A 178 -7.85 -6.12 -3.08
N PHE A 179 -7.75 -7.43 -3.31
CA PHE A 179 -8.88 -8.35 -3.18
C PHE A 179 -8.79 -9.13 -1.87
N VAL A 180 -9.92 -9.22 -1.18
CA VAL A 180 -10.10 -10.03 0.04
C VAL A 180 -11.35 -10.88 -0.11
N MET A 181 -11.51 -11.93 0.69
CA MET A 181 -12.79 -12.60 0.83
C MET A 181 -13.51 -12.07 2.07
N ALA A 182 -14.83 -11.92 1.98
CA ALA A 182 -15.64 -11.40 3.08
C ALA A 182 -17.04 -12.02 3.11
N ASP A 183 -17.59 -12.17 4.31
CA ASP A 183 -18.98 -12.61 4.50
C ASP A 183 -19.99 -11.51 4.09
N GLU A 184 -21.29 -11.77 4.26
CA GLU A 184 -22.37 -10.83 3.96
C GLU A 184 -22.30 -9.53 4.78
N ASN A 185 -21.63 -9.57 5.95
CA ASN A 185 -21.43 -8.42 6.84
C ASN A 185 -20.06 -7.74 6.60
N TYR A 186 -19.40 -8.04 5.49
CA TYR A 186 -18.07 -7.52 5.13
C TYR A 186 -16.97 -7.87 6.15
N ARG A 187 -17.19 -8.90 6.99
CA ARG A 187 -16.13 -9.44 7.84
C ARG A 187 -15.23 -10.32 7.00
N ARG A 188 -13.91 -10.16 7.16
CA ARG A 188 -12.88 -10.84 6.33
C ARG A 188 -12.24 -12.03 7.01
N HIS A 189 -12.63 -12.30 8.25
CA HIS A 189 -12.05 -13.32 9.08
C HIS A 189 -13.08 -13.96 10.02
N GLN A 190 -12.80 -15.18 10.45
CA GLN A 190 -13.42 -15.83 11.59
C GLN A 190 -12.71 -15.46 12.90
N ASN A 191 -13.26 -15.88 14.04
CA ASN A 191 -12.67 -15.66 15.36
C ASN A 191 -12.31 -14.18 15.61
N GLN A 192 -11.12 -13.94 16.18
CA GLN A 192 -10.61 -12.58 16.44
C GLN A 192 -9.79 -12.01 15.27
N GLY A 193 -9.46 -12.79 14.24
CA GLY A 193 -8.57 -12.32 13.16
C GLY A 193 -7.14 -12.07 13.62
N ALA A 194 -6.69 -12.78 14.66
CA ALA A 194 -5.36 -12.65 15.24
C ALA A 194 -4.36 -13.68 14.68
N ARG A 195 -4.82 -14.56 13.78
CA ARG A 195 -4.03 -15.60 13.12
C ARG A 195 -4.31 -15.57 11.62
N LEU A 196 -3.31 -15.95 10.81
CA LEU A 196 -3.43 -15.94 9.35
C LEU A 196 -4.61 -16.80 8.85
N HIS A 197 -4.73 -18.01 9.39
CA HIS A 197 -5.82 -18.95 9.06
C HIS A 197 -7.20 -18.51 9.56
N ASP A 198 -7.31 -17.39 10.28
CA ASP A 198 -8.62 -16.81 10.57
C ASP A 198 -9.17 -16.06 9.34
N TYR A 199 -8.35 -15.62 8.37
CA TYR A 199 -8.81 -14.84 7.22
C TYR A 199 -9.30 -15.74 6.08
N PHE A 200 -10.47 -15.42 5.51
CA PHE A 200 -11.13 -16.26 4.52
C PHE A 200 -10.33 -16.41 3.22
N CYS A 201 -9.63 -15.35 2.81
CA CYS A 201 -8.79 -15.36 1.61
C CYS A 201 -7.43 -16.03 1.84
N TYR A 202 -6.99 -16.26 3.07
CA TYR A 202 -5.67 -16.82 3.33
C TYR A 202 -5.58 -18.25 2.77
N ASN A 203 -4.48 -18.56 2.08
CA ASN A 203 -4.23 -19.83 1.42
C ASN A 203 -5.18 -20.16 0.25
N GLN A 204 -5.99 -19.20 -0.22
CA GLN A 204 -6.78 -19.39 -1.45
C GLN A 204 -5.88 -19.37 -2.69
N PRO A 205 -6.17 -20.20 -3.72
CA PRO A 205 -5.40 -20.21 -4.95
C PRO A 205 -5.46 -18.86 -5.68
N ILE A 206 -4.30 -18.40 -6.14
CA ILE A 206 -4.16 -17.24 -7.03
C ILE A 206 -3.82 -17.73 -8.41
N LEU A 207 -4.51 -17.19 -9.40
CA LEU A 207 -4.49 -17.64 -10.77
C LEU A 207 -3.85 -16.61 -11.70
N ALA A 208 -3.21 -17.07 -12.77
CA ALA A 208 -2.80 -16.19 -13.86
C ALA A 208 -4.03 -15.55 -14.51
N ALA A 209 -4.06 -14.21 -14.56
CA ALA A 209 -5.17 -13.44 -15.13
C ALA A 209 -5.29 -13.59 -16.66
N ALA A 210 -4.21 -13.96 -17.34
CA ALA A 210 -4.16 -14.25 -18.76
C ALA A 210 -3.00 -15.21 -19.07
N ASP A 211 -2.95 -15.76 -20.29
CA ASP A 211 -1.79 -16.48 -20.81
C ASP A 211 -0.53 -15.59 -20.74
N GLY A 212 0.64 -16.17 -20.55
CA GLY A 212 1.88 -15.39 -20.56
C GLY A 212 3.11 -16.14 -20.05
N GLU A 213 4.21 -15.40 -19.95
CA GLU A 213 5.49 -15.90 -19.47
C GLU A 213 5.82 -15.32 -18.09
N VAL A 214 6.22 -16.16 -17.15
CA VAL A 214 6.69 -15.71 -15.83
C VAL A 214 8.05 -15.04 -15.98
N VAL A 215 8.15 -13.75 -15.67
CA VAL A 215 9.38 -12.95 -15.83
C VAL A 215 10.07 -12.60 -14.51
N ALA A 216 9.37 -12.71 -13.39
CA ALA A 216 9.96 -12.55 -12.06
C ALA A 216 9.19 -13.36 -11.01
N VAL A 217 9.94 -13.95 -10.08
CA VAL A 217 9.42 -14.65 -8.90
C VAL A 217 10.26 -14.28 -7.68
N LEU A 218 9.58 -14.01 -6.57
CA LEU A 218 10.20 -13.95 -5.24
C LEU A 218 9.39 -14.83 -4.30
N ASP A 219 10.02 -15.85 -3.71
CA ASP A 219 9.33 -16.82 -2.83
C ASP A 219 10.13 -17.17 -1.56
N ARG A 220 10.59 -16.15 -0.83
CA ARG A 220 11.44 -16.33 0.36
C ARG A 220 11.07 -15.45 1.55
N VAL A 221 10.14 -14.51 1.37
CA VAL A 221 9.73 -13.53 2.37
C VAL A 221 8.79 -14.21 3.36
N ARG A 222 9.08 -14.10 4.66
CA ARG A 222 8.19 -14.59 5.71
C ARG A 222 6.89 -13.77 5.79
N PRO A 223 5.80 -14.31 6.35
CA PRO A 223 4.62 -13.49 6.65
C PRO A 223 4.97 -12.34 7.59
N ALA A 224 4.26 -11.22 7.43
CA ALA A 224 4.28 -10.12 8.37
C ALA A 224 3.80 -10.61 9.75
N PRO A 225 4.40 -10.13 10.85
CA PRO A 225 4.10 -10.62 12.19
C PRO A 225 2.79 -10.01 12.71
N LEU A 226 2.17 -10.67 13.69
CA LEU A 226 1.07 -10.12 14.49
C LEU A 226 -0.09 -9.58 13.65
N VAL A 227 -0.58 -10.42 12.73
CA VAL A 227 -1.75 -10.12 11.90
C VAL A 227 -2.95 -9.70 12.77
N GLY A 228 -3.66 -8.66 12.34
CA GLY A 228 -4.81 -8.11 13.05
C GLY A 228 -4.49 -7.14 14.19
N PHE A 229 -3.22 -6.91 14.52
CA PHE A 229 -2.81 -5.94 15.56
C PHE A 229 -2.47 -4.55 14.99
N GLY A 230 -2.56 -4.36 13.67
CA GLY A 230 -2.23 -3.10 13.00
C GLY A 230 -0.75 -2.75 13.08
N ILE A 231 0.11 -3.76 13.07
CA ILE A 231 1.56 -3.59 13.12
C ILE A 231 2.10 -3.53 11.69
N ALA A 232 2.95 -2.54 11.40
CA ALA A 232 3.76 -2.57 10.19
C ALA A 232 4.92 -3.54 10.39
N ASP A 233 5.21 -4.41 9.41
CA ASP A 233 6.40 -5.26 9.47
C ASP A 233 7.68 -4.43 9.29
N PHE A 234 8.19 -3.89 10.40
CA PHE A 234 9.40 -3.09 10.45
C PHE A 234 10.68 -3.89 10.17
N LEU A 235 10.58 -5.22 10.15
CA LEU A 235 11.65 -6.14 9.75
C LEU A 235 11.49 -6.61 8.29
N CYS A 236 10.50 -6.11 7.55
CA CYS A 236 10.29 -6.43 6.15
C CYS A 236 11.55 -6.11 5.32
N THR A 237 11.85 -6.97 4.35
CA THR A 237 12.96 -6.77 3.40
C THR A 237 12.48 -6.46 1.99
N HIS A 238 11.22 -6.78 1.68
CA HIS A 238 10.62 -6.61 0.35
C HIS A 238 9.16 -6.18 0.48
N PHE A 239 8.85 -4.94 0.07
CA PHE A 239 7.50 -4.36 0.25
C PHE A 239 6.40 -5.16 -0.43
N ALA A 240 6.63 -5.65 -1.65
CA ALA A 240 5.67 -6.50 -2.36
C ALA A 240 5.47 -7.89 -1.74
N GLY A 241 6.34 -8.30 -0.81
CA GLY A 241 6.34 -9.68 -0.30
C GLY A 241 6.72 -10.69 -1.38
N ASN A 242 6.27 -11.94 -1.21
CA ASN A 242 6.39 -12.93 -2.27
C ASN A 242 5.43 -12.58 -3.40
N HIS A 243 5.92 -12.68 -4.63
CA HIS A 243 5.18 -12.23 -5.79
C HIS A 243 5.59 -12.97 -7.05
N VAL A 244 4.69 -12.92 -8.03
CA VAL A 244 4.90 -13.37 -9.41
C VAL A 244 4.66 -12.18 -10.33
N VAL A 245 5.49 -12.04 -11.36
CA VAL A 245 5.26 -11.11 -12.46
C VAL A 245 5.18 -11.90 -13.75
N ILE A 246 4.10 -11.69 -14.50
CA ILE A 246 3.81 -12.42 -15.73
C ILE A 246 3.71 -11.41 -16.86
N ARG A 247 4.50 -11.61 -17.92
CA ARG A 247 4.39 -10.86 -19.17
C ARG A 247 3.29 -11.49 -20.02
N HIS A 248 2.18 -10.79 -20.17
CA HIS A 248 1.03 -11.25 -20.95
C HIS A 248 1.12 -10.79 -22.42
N ALA A 249 1.62 -9.58 -22.65
CA ALA A 249 1.93 -9.03 -23.96
C ALA A 249 3.09 -8.02 -23.84
N GLU A 250 3.59 -7.51 -24.96
CA GLU A 250 4.55 -6.41 -24.95
C GLU A 250 3.93 -5.18 -24.26
N GLY A 251 4.56 -4.73 -23.18
CA GLY A 251 4.05 -3.61 -22.37
C GLY A 251 2.87 -3.98 -21.47
N GLU A 252 2.53 -5.26 -21.28
CA GLU A 252 1.50 -5.69 -20.33
C GLU A 252 2.02 -6.78 -19.40
N TYR A 253 2.19 -6.42 -18.13
CA TYR A 253 2.73 -7.30 -17.10
C TYR A 253 1.77 -7.34 -15.92
N GLY A 254 1.25 -8.52 -15.60
CA GLY A 254 0.45 -8.76 -14.40
C GLY A 254 1.37 -8.94 -13.20
N PHE A 255 1.11 -8.22 -12.11
CA PHE A 255 1.86 -8.28 -10.86
C PHE A 255 0.97 -8.80 -9.74
N TYR A 256 1.38 -9.92 -9.11
CA TYR A 256 0.60 -10.64 -8.09
C TYR A 256 1.43 -10.69 -6.80
N ALA A 257 0.99 -10.04 -5.72
CA ALA A 257 1.80 -9.82 -4.52
C ALA A 257 1.25 -10.46 -3.24
N HIS A 258 2.04 -10.32 -2.16
CA HIS A 258 1.72 -10.77 -0.81
C HIS A 258 1.51 -12.28 -0.66
N LEU A 259 2.00 -13.09 -1.59
CA LEU A 259 1.77 -14.54 -1.64
C LEU A 259 2.42 -15.29 -0.45
N ILE A 260 1.94 -16.50 -0.16
CA ILE A 260 2.51 -17.37 0.87
C ILE A 260 3.89 -17.87 0.44
N LYS A 261 4.84 -17.87 1.38
CA LYS A 261 6.18 -18.42 1.18
C LYS A 261 6.11 -19.92 0.87
N GLY A 262 6.77 -20.36 -0.19
CA GLY A 262 6.80 -21.75 -0.63
C GLY A 262 5.55 -22.19 -1.36
N SER A 263 4.63 -21.26 -1.69
CA SER A 263 3.37 -21.59 -2.38
C SER A 263 3.41 -21.37 -3.88
N ILE A 264 4.48 -20.77 -4.42
CA ILE A 264 4.58 -20.40 -5.84
C ILE A 264 5.15 -21.60 -6.61
N PRO A 265 4.36 -22.31 -7.44
CA PRO A 265 4.82 -23.52 -8.11
C PRO A 265 5.60 -23.22 -9.40
N VAL A 266 5.44 -22.01 -9.94
CA VAL A 266 5.99 -21.59 -11.24
C VAL A 266 7.40 -21.00 -11.13
N LYS A 267 8.15 -21.06 -12.23
CA LYS A 267 9.53 -20.53 -12.31
C LYS A 267 9.67 -19.47 -13.40
N VAL A 268 10.68 -18.61 -13.28
CA VAL A 268 11.02 -17.64 -14.33
C VAL A 268 11.31 -18.35 -15.65
N GLY A 269 10.73 -17.87 -16.75
CA GLY A 269 10.78 -18.45 -18.09
C GLY A 269 9.65 -19.44 -18.38
N GLU A 270 8.86 -19.83 -17.38
CA GLU A 270 7.72 -20.74 -17.56
C GLU A 270 6.55 -20.05 -18.27
N GLN A 271 5.96 -20.76 -19.24
CA GLN A 271 4.71 -20.33 -19.87
C GLN A 271 3.53 -20.81 -19.02
N VAL A 272 2.63 -19.90 -18.70
CA VAL A 272 1.41 -20.19 -17.94
C VAL A 272 0.18 -19.96 -18.79
N LYS A 273 -0.89 -20.68 -18.46
CA LYS A 273 -2.23 -20.47 -19.05
C LYS A 273 -3.12 -19.62 -18.15
N GLN A 274 -4.03 -18.86 -18.75
CA GLN A 274 -5.08 -18.17 -18.02
C GLN A 274 -5.81 -19.16 -17.09
N GLY A 275 -5.94 -18.80 -15.82
CA GLY A 275 -6.54 -19.67 -14.80
C GLY A 275 -5.59 -20.69 -14.17
N GLN A 276 -4.33 -20.79 -14.61
CA GLN A 276 -3.33 -21.64 -13.96
C GLN A 276 -2.97 -21.08 -12.57
N VAL A 277 -2.86 -21.96 -11.58
CA VAL A 277 -2.41 -21.59 -10.22
C VAL A 277 -0.95 -21.15 -10.26
N ILE A 278 -0.70 -19.95 -9.73
CA ILE A 278 0.63 -19.31 -9.67
C ILE A 278 1.09 -19.02 -8.24
N GLY A 279 0.26 -19.32 -7.25
CA GLY A 279 0.59 -19.14 -5.84
C GLY A 279 -0.65 -19.20 -4.97
N HIS A 280 -0.47 -18.97 -3.67
CA HIS A 280 -1.57 -18.86 -2.71
C HIS A 280 -1.57 -17.50 -2.02
N CYS A 281 -2.76 -16.95 -1.82
CA CYS A 281 -2.98 -15.66 -1.17
C CYS A 281 -2.42 -15.67 0.25
N GLY A 282 -1.64 -14.64 0.59
CA GLY A 282 -0.88 -14.60 1.84
C GLY A 282 -0.88 -13.22 2.50
N HIS A 283 0.14 -12.99 3.31
CA HIS A 283 0.33 -11.77 4.12
C HIS A 283 1.83 -11.46 4.26
N THR A 284 2.56 -11.48 3.14
CA THR A 284 4.01 -11.23 3.13
C THR A 284 4.31 -9.81 2.67
N GLY A 285 5.40 -9.20 3.14
CA GLY A 285 5.75 -7.82 2.77
C GLY A 285 4.99 -6.75 3.55
N HIS A 286 4.77 -5.58 2.95
CA HIS A 286 3.98 -4.48 3.51
C HIS A 286 2.49 -4.74 3.30
N SER A 287 1.98 -5.70 4.05
CA SER A 287 0.57 -6.10 4.05
C SER A 287 -0.03 -5.81 5.43
N SER A 288 -1.26 -5.30 5.48
CA SER A 288 -1.97 -4.98 6.73
C SER A 288 -2.82 -6.15 7.25
N GLU A 289 -3.25 -7.01 6.34
CA GLU A 289 -3.95 -8.28 6.57
C GLU A 289 -3.85 -9.16 5.31
N PRO A 290 -4.19 -10.46 5.36
CA PRO A 290 -4.22 -11.30 4.17
C PRO A 290 -5.08 -10.71 3.03
N HIS A 291 -4.48 -10.56 1.86
CA HIS A 291 -5.15 -10.08 0.64
C HIS A 291 -4.30 -10.40 -0.59
N LEU A 292 -4.93 -10.37 -1.77
CA LEU A 292 -4.22 -10.33 -3.05
C LEU A 292 -4.08 -8.88 -3.50
N HIS A 293 -2.84 -8.40 -3.62
CA HIS A 293 -2.54 -7.19 -4.40
C HIS A 293 -2.30 -7.59 -5.85
N PHE A 294 -3.10 -7.04 -6.76
CA PHE A 294 -2.99 -7.28 -8.20
C PHE A 294 -3.04 -5.97 -8.98
N HIS A 295 -2.17 -5.84 -9.98
CA HIS A 295 -2.27 -4.76 -10.97
C HIS A 295 -1.61 -5.13 -12.30
N LEU A 296 -2.00 -4.40 -13.35
CA LEU A 296 -1.30 -4.40 -14.63
C LEU A 296 -0.28 -3.26 -14.65
N GLN A 297 0.89 -3.49 -15.22
CA GLN A 297 1.97 -2.51 -15.36
C GLN A 297 2.68 -2.64 -16.71
N ASN A 298 3.30 -1.56 -17.18
CA ASN A 298 3.91 -1.50 -18.52
C ASN A 298 5.33 -2.07 -18.63
N GLY A 299 5.80 -2.78 -17.60
CA GLY A 299 7.11 -3.41 -17.54
C GLY A 299 7.20 -4.32 -16.32
N PRO A 300 8.35 -5.00 -16.08
CA PRO A 300 8.44 -5.99 -15.01
C PRO A 300 8.70 -5.40 -13.61
N SER A 301 8.96 -4.10 -13.49
CA SER A 301 9.48 -3.49 -12.25
C SER A 301 8.37 -2.92 -11.37
N PHE A 302 8.12 -3.54 -10.22
CA PHE A 302 7.20 -3.06 -9.19
C PHE A 302 7.40 -1.58 -8.81
N TYR A 303 8.65 -1.10 -8.82
CA TYR A 303 8.97 0.25 -8.36
C TYR A 303 8.85 1.31 -9.45
N SER A 304 8.95 0.95 -10.73
CA SER A 304 9.19 1.93 -11.78
C SER A 304 8.37 1.74 -13.06
N SER A 305 7.73 0.58 -13.22
CA SER A 305 6.83 0.34 -14.34
C SER A 305 5.52 1.05 -14.06
N MET A 306 5.01 1.80 -15.03
CA MET A 306 3.77 2.56 -14.89
C MET A 306 2.59 1.61 -14.76
N GLY A 307 1.73 1.83 -13.76
CA GLY A 307 0.48 1.11 -13.64
C GLY A 307 -0.43 1.40 -14.83
N LEU A 308 -1.11 0.37 -15.32
CA LEU A 308 -2.04 0.44 -16.44
C LEU A 308 -3.48 0.18 -15.97
N PRO A 309 -4.48 0.87 -16.53
CA PRO A 309 -5.88 0.49 -16.35
C PRO A 309 -6.08 -0.95 -16.83
N ILE A 310 -6.86 -1.73 -16.08
CA ILE A 310 -7.24 -3.09 -16.47
C ILE A 310 -8.76 -3.21 -16.53
N ARG A 311 -9.24 -3.99 -17.51
CA ARG A 311 -10.64 -4.40 -17.63
C ARG A 311 -10.68 -5.92 -17.60
N PHE A 312 -11.56 -6.48 -16.77
CA PHE A 312 -11.73 -7.92 -16.65
C PHE A 312 -12.86 -8.39 -17.57
N GLU A 313 -12.71 -9.56 -18.19
CA GLU A 313 -13.70 -10.15 -19.07
C GLU A 313 -14.96 -10.54 -18.30
N GLY A 314 -16.13 -10.17 -18.83
CA GLY A 314 -17.42 -10.50 -18.23
C GLY A 314 -17.73 -9.75 -16.92
N VAL A 315 -16.83 -8.86 -16.48
CA VAL A 315 -17.01 -8.04 -15.29
C VAL A 315 -16.99 -6.57 -15.73
N GLY A 316 -17.96 -5.78 -15.29
CA GLY A 316 -18.00 -4.34 -15.57
C GLY A 316 -16.81 -3.60 -14.94
N GLU A 317 -16.87 -2.27 -14.93
CA GLU A 317 -15.94 -1.52 -14.10
C GLU A 317 -16.13 -1.92 -12.63
N ILE A 318 -15.04 -2.31 -11.98
CA ILE A 318 -15.05 -2.71 -10.57
C ILE A 318 -14.33 -1.70 -9.69
N THR A 319 -14.94 -1.41 -8.54
CA THR A 319 -14.46 -0.42 -7.60
C THR A 319 -14.64 -0.91 -6.16
N ARG A 320 -14.01 -0.18 -5.23
CA ARG A 320 -14.05 -0.49 -3.81
C ARG A 320 -15.47 -0.74 -3.28
N GLY A 321 -15.66 -1.87 -2.61
CA GLY A 321 -16.93 -2.24 -1.96
C GLY A 321 -17.75 -3.25 -2.75
N GLU A 322 -17.42 -3.51 -4.01
CA GLU A 322 -18.11 -4.49 -4.83
C GLU A 322 -17.60 -5.90 -4.55
N LYS A 323 -18.54 -6.86 -4.54
CA LYS A 323 -18.26 -8.29 -4.54
C LYS A 323 -18.25 -8.78 -5.98
N VAL A 324 -17.17 -9.43 -6.38
CA VAL A 324 -16.92 -9.85 -7.76
C VAL A 324 -16.59 -11.35 -7.78
N ALA A 325 -17.11 -12.06 -8.78
CA ALA A 325 -16.90 -13.50 -8.95
C ALA A 325 -15.94 -13.75 -10.11
N GLY A 326 -14.86 -14.50 -9.84
CA GLY A 326 -13.84 -14.87 -10.83
C GLY A 326 -14.01 -16.26 -11.41
#